data_AF-A0A6L9AB42-F1
#
_entry.id   AF-A0A6L9AB42-F1
#
_cell.length_a   1.000
_cell.length_b   1.000
_cell.length_c   1.000
_cell.angle_alpha   90.00
_cell.angle_beta   90.00
_cell.angle_gamma   90.00
#
_symmetry.space_group_name_H-M   'P 1'
#
loop_
_entity.id
_entity.type
_entity.pdbx_description
1 polymer ?
#
loop_
_entity_poly.entity_id
_entity_poly.type
_entity_poly.pdbx_seq_one_letter_code
_entity_poly.pdbx_strand_id
1 'polypeptide(L)' 'MKNIAAVGVLERIRRLAPQGSVPPYRTVEEWREWQLAEGRKRSEEINRQNRQLRVEKILNRSGIRPLH' A
#
# COMPACT_ATOMS: atom_id res chain seq x y z
N MET A 1 31.80 -10.87 11.58
CA MET A 1 30.42 -10.55 11.16
C MET A 1 30.37 -10.56 9.65
N LYS A 2 29.48 -11.34 9.01
CA LYS A 2 29.41 -11.40 7.54
C LYS A 2 28.85 -10.09 7.02
N ASN A 3 29.58 -9.44 6.12
CA ASN A 3 29.17 -8.19 5.49
C ASN A 3 27.88 -8.45 4.70
N ILE A 4 26.74 -7.94 5.16
CA ILE A 4 25.41 -8.20 4.55
C ILE A 4 25.39 -7.73 3.09
N ALA A 5 26.18 -6.71 2.77
CA ALA A 5 26.38 -6.21 1.41
C ALA A 5 27.12 -7.21 0.49
N ALA A 6 27.90 -8.15 1.03
CA ALA A 6 28.78 -9.03 0.25
C ALA A 6 28.33 -10.50 0.19
N VAL A 7 27.32 -10.92 0.96
CA VAL A 7 26.94 -12.35 1.04
C VAL A 7 25.46 -12.57 0.67
N GLY A 8 25.21 -12.54 -0.65
CA GLY A 8 24.33 -13.48 -1.35
C GLY A 8 22.83 -13.23 -1.40
N VAL A 9 22.19 -12.61 -0.40
CA VAL A 9 20.71 -12.43 -0.45
C VAL A 9 20.32 -11.34 -1.44
N LEU A 10 20.90 -10.14 -1.33
CA LEU A 10 20.58 -9.03 -2.21
C LEU A 10 20.96 -9.31 -3.67
N GLU A 11 22.11 -9.98 -3.88
CA GLU A 11 22.54 -10.41 -5.21
C GLU A 11 21.61 -11.47 -5.83
N ARG A 12 21.10 -12.42 -5.03
CA ARG A 12 20.08 -13.37 -5.50
C ARG A 12 18.77 -12.67 -5.87
N ILE A 13 18.34 -11.68 -5.08
CA ILE A 13 17.15 -10.89 -5.38
C ILE A 13 17.35 -10.11 -6.68
N ARG A 14 18.50 -9.44 -6.87
CA ARG A 14 18.84 -8.73 -8.12
C ARG A 14 18.83 -9.64 -9.33
N ARG A 15 19.30 -10.89 -9.20
CA ARG A 15 19.30 -11.87 -10.30
C ARG A 15 17.88 -12.26 -10.74
N LEU A 16 16.92 -12.24 -9.82
CA LEU A 16 15.51 -12.54 -10.11
C LEU A 16 14.72 -11.30 -10.55
N ALA A 17 15.19 -10.11 -10.19
CA ALA A 17 14.51 -8.87 -10.52
C ALA A 17 14.63 -8.55 -12.03
N PRO A 18 13.65 -7.86 -12.62
CA PRO A 18 13.73 -7.40 -14.01
C PRO A 18 14.99 -6.55 -14.25
N GLN A 19 15.57 -6.66 -15.45
CA GLN A 19 16.73 -5.86 -15.83
C GLN A 19 16.42 -4.36 -15.72
N GLY A 20 17.27 -3.61 -15.03
CA GLY A 20 17.07 -2.18 -14.78
C GLY A 20 16.18 -1.84 -13.58
N SER A 21 15.73 -2.83 -12.78
CA SER A 21 15.00 -2.55 -11.54
C SER A 21 15.86 -1.73 -10.58
N VAL A 22 15.37 -0.57 -10.18
CA VAL A 22 16.01 0.29 -9.17
C VAL A 22 15.28 0.09 -7.84
N PRO A 23 15.99 0.04 -6.69
CA PRO A 23 15.35 0.04 -5.39
C PRO A 23 14.41 1.25 -5.27
N PRO A 24 13.16 1.06 -4.82
CA PRO A 24 12.16 2.13 -4.79
C PRO A 24 12.48 3.22 -3.77
N TYR A 25 13.28 2.92 -2.75
CA TYR A 25 13.70 3.86 -1.71
C TYR A 25 15.19 3.69 -1.44
N ARG A 26 15.88 4.79 -1.15
CA ARG A 26 17.31 4.81 -0.85
C ARG A 26 17.58 4.96 0.64
N THR A 27 16.65 5.53 1.40
CA THR A 27 16.74 5.70 2.85
C THR A 27 15.52 5.13 3.56
N VAL A 28 15.67 4.88 4.86
CA VAL A 28 14.58 4.37 5.72
C VAL A 28 13.52 5.46 5.92
N GLU A 29 13.96 6.71 6.02
CA GLU A 29 13.11 7.89 6.19
C GLU A 29 12.18 8.05 4.98
N GLU A 30 12.72 7.97 3.77
CA GLU A 30 11.97 8.06 2.50
C GLU A 30 10.90 6.96 2.43
N TRP A 31 11.28 5.71 2.73
CA TRP A 31 10.35 4.59 2.77
C TRP A 31 9.23 4.81 3.80
N ARG A 32 9.56 5.31 4.99
CA ARG A 32 8.60 5.54 6.07
C ARG A 32 7.61 6.65 5.72
N GLU A 33 8.07 7.73 5.12
CA GLU A 33 7.20 8.82 4.66
C GLU A 33 6.20 8.33 3.61
N TRP A 34 6.67 7.55 2.64
CA TRP A 34 5.81 6.92 1.65
C TRP A 34 4.78 5.98 2.28
N GLN A 35 5.22 5.12 3.21
CA GLN A 35 4.34 4.17 3.89
C GLN A 35 3.21 4.89 4.65
N LEU A 36 3.54 5.99 5.34
CA LEU A 36 2.55 6.80 6.05
C LEU A 36 1.57 7.48 5.10
N ALA A 37 2.05 7.98 3.95
CA ALA A 37 1.19 8.60 2.94
C ALA A 37 0.19 7.60 2.35
N GLU A 38 0.67 6.42 1.96
CA GLU A 38 -0.20 5.34 1.45
C GLU A 38 -1.16 4.82 2.53
N GLY A 39 -0.69 4.72 3.77
CA GLY A 39 -1.54 4.35 4.90
C GLY A 39 -2.71 5.31 5.11
N ARG A 40 -2.49 6.62 4.99
CA ARG A 40 -3.55 7.64 5.08
C ARG A 40 -4.59 7.47 3.96
N LYS A 41 -4.14 7.37 2.70
CA LYS A 41 -5.05 7.15 1.55
C LYS A 41 -5.91 5.90 1.74
N ARG A 42 -5.29 4.79 2.16
CA ARG A 42 -6.00 3.54 2.40
C ARG A 42 -6.99 3.64 3.56
N SER A 43 -6.61 4.32 4.64
CA SER A 43 -7.49 4.54 5.79
C SER A 43 -8.72 5.36 5.41
N GLU A 44 -8.55 6.43 4.63
CA GLU A 44 -9.66 7.24 4.12
C GLU A 44 -10.63 6.43 3.26
N GLU A 45 -10.10 5.60 2.36
CA GLU A 45 -10.93 4.71 1.54
C GLU A 45 -11.70 3.68 2.38
N ILE A 46 -11.04 3.06 3.36
CA ILE A 46 -11.71 2.13 4.29
C ILE A 46 -12.83 2.85 5.07
N ASN A 47 -12.58 4.08 5.52
CA ASN A 47 -13.58 4.86 6.25
C ASN A 47 -14.79 5.20 5.36
N ARG A 48 -14.56 5.50 4.08
CA ARG A 48 -15.63 5.72 3.10
C ARG A 48 -16.45 4.45 2.89
N GLN A 49 -15.79 3.30 2.69
CA GLN A 49 -16.43 2.00 2.52
C GLN A 49 -17.25 1.60 3.76
N ASN A 50 -16.69 1.78 4.97
CA ASN A 50 -17.38 1.49 6.21
C ASN A 50 -18.63 2.35 6.41
N ARG A 51 -18.57 3.64 6.03
CA ARG A 51 -19.74 4.54 6.06
C ARG A 51 -20.82 4.05 5.10
N GLN A 52 -20.44 3.70 3.87
CA GLN A 52 -21.39 3.18 2.88
C GLN A 52 -22.06 1.89 3.35
N LEU A 53 -21.26 0.90 3.77
CA LEU A 53 -21.76 -0.37 4.29
C LEU A 53 -22.70 -0.20 5.49
N ARG A 54 -22.39 0.74 6.39
CA ARG A 54 -23.25 1.04 7.53
C ARG A 54 -24.59 1.62 7.09
N VAL A 55 -24.59 2.56 6.14
CA VAL A 55 -25.82 3.15 5.60
C VAL A 55 -26.67 2.08 4.91
N GLU A 56 -26.06 1.24 4.08
CA GLU A 56 -26.74 0.14 3.40
C GLU A 56 -27.34 -0.87 4.37
N LYS A 57 -26.62 -1.22 5.43
CA LYS A 57 -27.12 -2.11 6.49
C LYS A 57 -28.33 -1.54 7.24
N ILE A 58 -28.40 -0.22 7.41
CA ILE A 58 -29.51 0.45 8.12
C ILE A 58 -30.73 0.62 7.20
N LEU A 59 -30.51 1.02 5.95
CA LEU A 59 -31.59 1.37 5.02
C LEU A 59 -32.03 0.21 4.13
N ASN A 60 -31.30 -0.91 4.12
CA ASN A 60 -31.42 -2.02 3.17
C ASN A 60 -31.30 -1.58 1.69
N ARG A 61 -30.64 -0.44 1.45
CA ARG A 61 -30.34 0.14 0.14
C ARG A 61 -29.26 1.21 0.27
N SER A 62 -28.68 1.63 -0.86
CA SER A 62 -27.82 2.82 -0.87
C SER A 62 -28.60 4.09 -0.47
N GLY A 63 -27.89 5.06 0.09
CA GLY A 63 -28.48 6.33 0.54
C GLY A 63 -29.05 7.18 -0.60
N ILE A 64 -28.48 7.07 -1.81
CA ILE A 64 -28.98 7.73 -3.02
C ILE A 64 -29.88 6.75 -3.77
N ARG A 65 -31.10 7.17 -4.11
CA ARG A 65 -31.94 6.42 -5.03
C ARG A 65 -31.47 6.68 -6.47
N PRO A 66 -31.14 5.65 -7.27
CA PRO A 66 -30.93 5.85 -8.69
C PRO A 66 -32.23 6.42 -9.29
N LEU A 67 -32.12 7.56 -9.96
CA LEU A 67 -33.17 8.06 -10.84
C LEU A 67 -33.09 7.18 -12.09
N HIS A 68 -34.21 6.51 -12.39
CA HIS A 68 -34.44 5.52 -13.44
C HIS A 68 -33.45 5.52 -14.61
#